data_AF-A0A659SFN4-F1
#
_entry.id   AF-A0A659SFN4-F1
#
_cell.length_a   1.000
_cell.length_b   1.000
_cell.length_c   1.000
_cell.angle_alpha   90.00
_cell.angle_beta   90.00
_cell.angle_gamma   90.00
#
_symmetry.space_group_name_H-M   'P 1'
#
loop_
_entity.id
_entity.type
_entity.pdbx_description
1 polymer ?
#
loop_
_entity_poly.entity_id
_entity_poly.type
_entity_poly.pdbx_seq_one_letter_code
_entity_poly.pdbx_strand_id
1 'polypeptide(L)' 'MAGLKLQAVTKSWDGKSLVIQPLTLDVADGEFIVMVGPSGCGKSTLLRMVAGLDRVTSGDSWLDRRRGAAMGPPARGG' A
#
# COMPACT_ATOMS: atom_id res chain seq x y z
N MET A 1 -7.06 13.53 13.47
CA MET A 1 -5.64 13.14 13.47
C MET A 1 -5.48 11.95 12.56
N ALA A 2 -4.98 12.21 11.36
CA ALA A 2 -4.98 11.34 10.22
C ALA A 2 -3.53 10.95 9.90
N GLY A 3 -3.13 9.70 10.16
CA GLY A 3 -1.78 9.20 9.89
C GLY A 3 -1.81 8.04 8.92
N LEU A 4 -0.79 7.92 8.07
CA LEU A 4 -0.59 6.78 7.17
C LEU A 4 0.51 5.90 7.74
N LYS A 5 0.21 4.61 7.93
CA LYS A 5 1.21 3.61 8.27
C LYS A 5 1.19 2.47 7.27
N LEU A 6 2.34 2.13 6.73
CA LEU A 6 2.59 0.98 5.87
C LEU A 6 3.65 0.12 6.53
N GLN A 7 3.40 -1.18 6.67
CA GLN A 7 4.33 -2.12 7.29
C GLN A 7 4.62 -3.27 6.34
N ALA A 8 5.84 -3.27 5.79
CA ALA A 8 6.34 -4.27 4.84
C ALA A 8 5.36 -4.56 3.70
N VAL A 9 4.68 -3.53 3.19
CA VAL A 9 3.69 -3.70 2.12
C VAL A 9 4.39 -4.08 0.83
N THR A 10 3.82 -5.03 0.11
CA THR A 10 4.29 -5.42 -1.21
C THR A 10 3.18 -5.29 -2.25
N LYS A 11 3.57 -5.25 -3.52
CA LYS A 11 2.65 -5.35 -4.64
C LYS A 11 3.23 -6.24 -5.72
N SER A 12 2.47 -7.25 -6.09
CA SER A 12 2.64 -8.05 -7.29
C SER A 12 1.29 -8.22 -7.98
N TRP A 13 1.29 -8.19 -9.31
CA TRP A 13 0.10 -8.45 -10.11
C TRP A 13 0.04 -9.91 -10.58
N ASP A 14 1.20 -10.53 -10.77
CA ASP A 14 1.35 -11.89 -11.31
C ASP A 14 1.77 -12.92 -10.26
N GLY A 15 2.03 -12.48 -9.02
CA GLY A 15 2.56 -13.31 -7.94
C GLY A 15 4.04 -13.72 -8.12
N LYS A 16 4.72 -13.22 -9.16
CA LYS A 16 6.11 -13.58 -9.49
C LYS A 16 7.05 -12.38 -9.32
N SER A 17 6.63 -11.21 -9.80
CA SER A 17 7.44 -10.00 -9.80
C SER A 17 6.85 -8.97 -8.84
N LEU A 18 7.70 -8.40 -7.99
CA LEU A 18 7.31 -7.30 -7.11
C LEU A 18 7.41 -5.96 -7.86
N VAL A 19 6.28 -5.30 -8.04
CA VAL A 19 6.19 -3.89 -8.49
C VAL A 19 6.54 -2.97 -7.32
N ILE A 20 6.04 -3.30 -6.12
CA ILE A 20 6.45 -2.65 -4.87
C ILE A 20 7.16 -3.72 -4.05
N GLN A 21 8.46 -3.52 -3.85
CA GLN A 21 9.26 -4.27 -2.89
C GLN A 21 8.78 -3.97 -1.46
N PRO A 22 9.11 -4.81 -0.45
CA PRO A 22 8.67 -4.59 0.93
C PRO A 22 8.97 -3.17 1.39
N LEU A 23 7.92 -2.38 1.58
CA LEU A 23 8.01 -0.97 1.94
C LEU A 23 7.40 -0.74 3.33
N THR A 24 8.14 -0.08 4.19
CA THR A 24 7.66 0.44 5.47
C THR A 24 7.73 1.95 5.44
N LEU A 25 6.63 2.61 5.78
CA LEU A 25 6.50 4.06 5.79
C LEU A 25 5.54 4.44 6.92
N ASP A 26 5.95 5.42 7.73
CA ASP A 26 5.10 6.03 8.75
C ASP A 26 5.04 7.53 8.44
N VAL A 27 3.83 8.06 8.30
CA VAL A 27 3.56 9.46 7.97
C VAL A 27 2.63 10.01 9.02
N ALA A 28 3.15 10.96 9.80
CA ALA A 28 2.39 11.59 10.85
C ALA A 28 1.36 12.59 10.28
N ASP A 29 0.37 12.91 11.11
CA ASP A 29 -0.65 13.91 10.78
C ASP A 29 0.01 15.28 10.53
N GLY A 30 -0.30 15.89 9.38
CA GLY A 30 0.29 17.16 8.96
C GLY A 30 1.67 17.06 8.29
N GLU A 31 2.25 15.86 8.14
CA GLU A 31 3.48 15.70 7.37
C GLU A 31 3.21 15.77 5.87
N PHE A 32 4.12 16.45 5.16
CA PHE A 32 4.10 16.55 3.71
C PHE A 32 5.24 15.73 3.11
N ILE A 33 4.88 14.72 2.31
CA ILE A 33 5.85 13.81 1.68
C ILE A 33 5.77 13.94 0.16
N VAL A 34 6.94 13.95 -0.47
CA VAL A 34 7.10 13.92 -1.92
C VAL A 34 7.74 12.60 -2.34
N MET A 35 7.18 11.98 -3.38
CA MET A 35 7.68 10.72 -3.92
C MET A 35 8.35 10.95 -5.27
N VAL A 36 9.62 10.59 -5.39
CA VAL A 36 10.44 10.81 -6.59
C VAL A 36 11.03 9.49 -7.07
N GLY A 37 11.16 9.34 -8.39
CA GLY A 37 11.82 8.18 -8.99
C GLY A 37 11.51 8.03 -10.49
N PRO A 38 12.26 7.17 -11.21
CA PRO A 38 12.08 6.95 -12.65
C PRO A 38 10.66 6.53 -13.05
N SER A 39 10.30 6.67 -14.33
CA SER A 39 9.04 6.11 -14.83
C SER A 39 8.98 4.60 -14.58
N GLY A 40 7.83 4.09 -14.15
CA GLY A 40 7.64 2.66 -13.87
C GLY A 40 8.11 2.16 -12.49
N CYS A 41 8.75 2.99 -11.66
CA CYS A 41 9.25 2.54 -10.34
C CYS A 41 8.16 2.33 -9.25
N GLY A 42 6.88 2.35 -9.62
CA GLY A 42 5.77 2.05 -8.71
C GLY A 42 5.12 3.24 -7.99
N LYS A 43 5.47 4.50 -8.29
CA LYS A 43 4.89 5.69 -7.60
C LYS A 43 3.36 5.72 -7.63
N SER A 44 2.77 5.69 -8.82
CA SER A 44 1.31 5.72 -8.98
C SER A 44 0.65 4.49 -8.38
N THR A 45 1.33 3.34 -8.41
CA THR A 45 0.86 2.11 -7.74
C THR A 45 0.81 2.30 -6.22
N LEU A 46 1.85 2.86 -5.61
CA LEU A 46 1.88 3.14 -4.18
C LEU A 46 0.80 4.16 -3.78
N LEU A 47 0.64 5.24 -4.54
CA LEU A 47 -0.43 6.23 -4.29
C LEU A 47 -1.83 5.61 -4.36
N ARG A 48 -2.08 4.73 -5.34
CA ARG A 48 -3.36 4.00 -5.44
C ARG A 48 -3.57 3.04 -4.27
N MET A 49 -2.53 2.38 -3.77
CA MET A 49 -2.63 1.55 -2.56
C MET A 49 -2.96 2.39 -1.32
N VAL A 50 -2.29 3.53 -1.14
CA VAL A 50 -2.55 4.46 -0.03
C VAL A 50 -3.99 4.99 -0.06
N ALA A 51 -4.48 5.32 -1.25
CA ALA A 51 -5.87 5.76 -1.46
C ALA A 51 -6.91 4.62 -1.32
N GLY A 52 -6.48 3.37 -1.09
CA GLY A 52 -7.37 2.22 -1.01
C GLY A 52 -7.96 1.77 -2.35
N LEU A 53 -7.45 2.28 -3.47
CA LEU A 53 -7.91 1.95 -4.83
C LEU A 53 -7.33 0.61 -5.32
N ASP A 54 -6.11 0.27 -4.87
CA ASP A 54 -5.48 -1.02 -5.14
C ASP A 54 -5.17 -1.74 -3.83
N ARG A 55 -5.35 -3.07 -3.80
CA ARG A 55 -4.98 -3.89 -2.64
C ARG A 55 -3.47 -4.12 -2.58
N VAL A 56 -2.92 -4.13 -1.37
CA VAL A 56 -1.58 -4.68 -1.11
C VAL A 56 -1.57 -6.19 -1.36
N THR A 57 -0.45 -6.73 -1.81
CA THR A 57 -0.28 -8.18 -1.99
C THR A 57 0.06 -8.86 -0.67
N SER A 58 0.91 -8.23 0.15
CA SER A 58 1.23 -8.65 1.51
C SER A 58 1.54 -7.44 2.39
N GLY A 59 1.69 -7.68 3.70
CA GLY A 59 1.93 -6.62 4.68
C GLY A 59 0.65 -5.93 5.11
N ASP A 60 0.80 -4.84 5.85
CA ASP A 60 -0.30 -4.13 6.47
C ASP A 60 -0.29 -2.64 6.17
N SER A 61 -1.48 -2.07 5.99
CA SER A 61 -1.67 -0.63 5.83
C SER A 61 -2.74 -0.10 6.78
N TRP A 62 -2.55 1.14 7.23
CA TRP A 62 -3.51 1.87 8.06
C TRP A 62 -3.59 3.31 7.57
N LEU A 63 -4.82 3.83 7.50
CA LEU A 63 -5.13 5.24 7.26
C LEU A 63 -6.13 5.68 8.33
N ASP A 64 -5.81 6.74 9.05
CA ASP A 64 -6.71 7.34 10.07
C ASP A 64 -7.15 6.33 11.14
N ARG A 65 -6.21 5.47 11.58
CA ARG A 65 -6.44 4.32 12.48
C ARG A 65 -7.40 3.24 11.95
N ARG A 66 -7.94 3.39 10.74
CA ARG A 66 -8.61 2.29 10.04
C ARG A 66 -7.54 1.46 9.37
N ARG A 67 -7.48 0.17 9.70
CA ARG A 67 -6.69 -0.77 8.90
C ARG A 67 -7.26 -0.72 7.49
N GLY A 68 -6.41 -0.41 6.51
CA GLY A 68 -6.73 -0.64 5.11
C GLY A 68 -7.12 -2.11 4.96
N ALA A 69 -8.06 -2.41 4.08
CA ALA A 69 -8.66 -3.73 4.03
C ALA A 69 -7.59 -4.84 4.03
N ALA A 70 -7.48 -5.56 5.15
CA ALA A 70 -6.75 -6.80 5.24
C ALA A 70 -7.53 -7.82 4.42
N MET A 71 -7.28 -7.82 3.12
CA MET A 71 -7.95 -8.71 2.19
C MET A 71 -7.21 -10.04 2.20
N GLY A 72 -7.65 -10.93 3.09
CA GLY A 72 -7.51 -12.37 2.85
C GLY A 72 -8.17 -12.76 1.52
N PRO A 73 -7.91 -13.98 1.01
CA PRO A 73 -8.46 -14.41 -0.27
C PRO A 73 -9.98 -14.21 -0.27
N PRO A 74 -10.60 -13.80 -1.39
CA PRO A 74 -12.05 -13.67 -1.46
C PRO A 74 -12.66 -15.00 -1.02
N ALA A 75 -13.64 -14.94 -0.12
CA ALA A 75 -14.46 -16.10 0.17
C ALA A 75 -14.99 -16.62 -1.18
N ARG A 76 -14.61 -17.85 -1.55
CA ARG A 76 -15.28 -18.59 -2.62
C ARG A 76 -16.72 -18.77 -2.16
N GLY A 77 -17.62 -17.98 -2.70
CA GLY A 77 -19.06 -18.16 -2.59
C GLY A 77 -19.61 -18.46 -3.97
N GLY A 78 -20.30 -19.60 -4.11
CA GLY A 78 -21.05 -20.02 -5.30
C GLY A 78 -20.24 -20.85 -6.28
#